data_AF-A0A972GCR3-F1
#
_entry.id   AF-A0A972GCR3-F1
#
_cell.length_a   1.000
_cell.length_b   1.000
_cell.length_c   1.000
_cell.angle_alpha   90.00
_cell.angle_beta   90.00
_cell.angle_gamma   90.00
#
_symmetry.space_group_name_H-M   'P 1'
#
loop_
_entity.id
_entity.type
_entity.pdbx_description
1 polymer ?
#
loop_
_entity_poly.entity_id
_entity_poly.type
_entity_poly.pdbx_seq_one_letter_code
_entity_poly.pdbx_strand_id
1 'polypeptide(L)'
;MSKPKNDLPSFHAHNRQEWRTWLAEHHTSAPGVWLIYYKKASGKPSVSYDEIVEEALCFGWVDSRPNALDDERAMFLVSPRNPQSPWSRLNKQRVERLIEQGLMTEAGLAKIEAARQNGAWNQYDDIEDLIIPDDLQTALDDNPTAQANFAAFPPSSKKTILWWIASAKRPQTRAKRIEETVTLAAQNIKANHYRQ
;
A
#
# COMPACT_ATOMS: atom_id res chain seq x y z
N MET A 1 22.22 -9.72 -6.14
CA MET A 1 21.34 -10.83 -6.56
C MET A 1 20.18 -10.89 -5.57
N SER A 2 18.95 -10.59 -6.00
CA SER A 2 17.77 -10.66 -5.13
C SER A 2 17.39 -12.13 -4.97
N LYS A 3 17.43 -12.66 -3.73
CA LYS A 3 16.96 -14.02 -3.46
C LYS A 3 15.49 -14.14 -3.90
N PRO A 4 15.08 -15.26 -4.52
CA PRO A 4 13.67 -15.50 -4.80
C PRO A 4 12.89 -15.52 -3.48
N LYS A 5 11.71 -14.88 -3.47
CA LYS A 5 10.81 -14.77 -2.30
C LYS A 5 10.28 -16.12 -1.75
N ASN A 6 10.70 -17.25 -2.34
CA ASN A 6 10.21 -18.58 -2.01
C ASN A 6 10.90 -19.25 -0.81
N ASP A 7 12.04 -18.74 -0.34
CA ASP A 7 12.78 -19.34 0.80
C ASP A 7 12.63 -18.55 2.12
N LEU A 8 11.61 -17.70 2.23
CA LEU A 8 11.38 -16.96 3.48
C LEU A 8 10.74 -17.87 4.54
N PRO A 9 11.12 -17.71 5.83
CA PRO A 9 10.47 -18.45 6.90
C PRO A 9 8.99 -18.11 6.96
N SER A 10 8.19 -19.03 7.47
CA SER A 10 6.80 -18.78 7.84
C SER A 10 6.66 -18.71 9.35
N PHE A 11 5.76 -17.87 9.83
CA PHE A 11 5.42 -17.73 11.24
C PHE A 11 3.90 -17.64 11.38
N HIS A 12 3.32 -18.38 12.32
CA HIS A 12 1.88 -18.35 12.57
C HIS A 12 1.62 -17.62 13.88
N ALA A 13 1.07 -16.41 13.81
CA ALA A 13 0.75 -15.61 14.99
C ALA A 13 -0.71 -15.84 15.40
N HIS A 14 -0.94 -16.26 16.64
CA HIS A 14 -2.28 -16.50 17.17
C HIS A 14 -2.87 -15.26 17.86
N ASN A 15 -2.04 -14.25 18.15
CA ASN A 15 -2.45 -12.99 18.77
C ASN A 15 -1.42 -11.87 18.47
N ARG A 16 -1.78 -10.63 18.83
CA ARG A 16 -0.93 -9.44 18.66
C ARG A 16 0.42 -9.55 19.38
N GLN A 17 0.45 -10.14 20.58
CA GLN A 17 1.66 -10.22 21.40
C GLN A 17 2.69 -11.17 20.79
N GLU A 18 2.28 -12.34 20.31
CA GLU A 18 3.16 -13.27 19.58
C GLU A 18 3.78 -12.60 18.35
N TRP A 19 2.98 -11.82 17.61
CA TRP A 19 3.47 -11.09 16.45
C TRP A 19 4.50 -10.01 16.82
N ARG A 20 4.21 -9.21 17.86
CA ARG A 20 5.14 -8.20 18.36
C ARG A 20 6.45 -8.80 18.87
N THR A 21 6.39 -9.91 19.60
CA THR A 21 7.58 -10.63 20.09
C THR A 21 8.45 -11.11 18.92
N TRP A 22 7.84 -11.72 17.90
CA TRP A 22 8.58 -12.16 16.71
C TRP A 22 9.29 -10.99 16.02
N LEU A 23 8.61 -9.86 15.82
CA LEU A 23 9.23 -8.68 15.23
C LEU A 23 10.37 -8.14 16.10
N ALA A 24 10.20 -8.07 17.42
CA ALA A 24 11.25 -7.62 18.33
C ALA A 24 12.54 -8.44 18.18
N GLU A 25 12.42 -9.76 18.03
CA GLU A 25 13.56 -10.67 17.89
C GLU A 25 14.18 -10.65 16.48
N HIS A 26 13.40 -10.39 15.43
CA HIS A 26 13.81 -10.65 14.06
C HIS A 26 13.88 -9.43 13.13
N HIS A 27 13.35 -8.26 13.51
CA HIS A 27 13.19 -7.12 12.58
C HIS A 27 14.49 -6.58 11.97
N THR A 28 15.64 -6.81 12.62
CA THR A 28 16.97 -6.37 12.14
C THR A 28 17.71 -7.40 11.30
N SER A 29 17.37 -8.69 11.42
CA SER A 29 18.13 -9.80 10.85
C SER A 29 17.36 -10.56 9.76
N ALA A 30 16.04 -10.62 9.85
CA ALA A 30 15.22 -11.35 8.89
C ALA A 30 14.97 -10.52 7.61
N PRO A 31 15.11 -11.13 6.41
CA PRO A 31 14.80 -10.45 5.14
C PRO A 31 13.29 -10.29 4.88
N GLY A 32 12.46 -10.96 5.67
CA GLY A 32 11.01 -11.01 5.58
C GLY A 32 10.47 -12.30 6.19
N VAL A 33 9.14 -12.37 6.33
CA VAL A 33 8.44 -13.54 6.85
C VAL A 33 7.10 -13.69 6.15
N TRP A 34 6.71 -14.93 5.88
CA TRP A 34 5.35 -15.27 5.55
C TRP A 34 4.53 -15.39 6.84
N LEU A 35 3.80 -14.33 7.19
CA LEU A 35 2.95 -14.31 8.38
C LEU A 35 1.63 -15.01 8.07
N ILE A 36 1.40 -16.13 8.73
CA ILE A 36 0.18 -16.95 8.67
C ILE A 36 -0.76 -16.46 9.77
N TYR A 37 -2.05 -16.41 9.46
CA TYR A 37 -3.13 -16.06 10.37
C TYR A 37 -4.40 -16.83 9.99
N TYR A 38 -5.33 -17.00 10.94
CA TYR A 38 -6.63 -17.58 10.61
C TYR A 38 -7.56 -16.54 9.98
N LYS A 39 -8.31 -16.98 8.97
CA LYS A 39 -9.40 -16.19 8.39
C LYS A 39 -10.49 -16.01 9.44
N LYS A 40 -11.16 -14.85 9.42
CA LYS A 40 -12.30 -14.56 10.31
C LYS A 40 -13.38 -15.65 10.28
N ALA A 41 -13.64 -16.24 9.11
CA ALA A 41 -14.64 -17.30 8.93
C ALA A 41 -14.33 -18.62 9.68
N SER A 42 -13.08 -18.84 10.09
CA SER A 42 -12.69 -20.05 10.84
C SER A 42 -13.19 -20.03 12.29
N GLY A 43 -13.55 -18.86 12.84
CA GLY A 43 -13.90 -18.70 14.26
C GLY A 43 -12.74 -18.90 15.24
N LYS A 44 -11.52 -19.15 14.76
CA LYS A 44 -10.34 -19.39 15.60
C LYS A 44 -9.70 -18.05 16.04
N PRO A 45 -9.18 -17.96 17.27
CA PRO A 45 -8.36 -16.82 17.70
C PRO A 45 -7.20 -16.58 16.75
N SER A 46 -7.01 -15.33 16.35
CA SER A 46 -5.97 -14.93 15.40
C SER A 46 -5.65 -13.45 15.57
N VAL A 47 -4.43 -13.06 15.20
CA VAL A 47 -4.10 -11.65 15.01
C VAL A 47 -4.98 -11.04 13.92
N SER A 48 -5.52 -9.85 14.17
CA SER A 48 -6.31 -9.10 13.20
C SER A 48 -5.41 -8.36 12.21
N TYR A 49 -5.96 -8.00 11.04
CA TYR A 49 -5.21 -7.27 10.02
C TYR A 49 -4.66 -5.93 10.53
N ASP A 50 -5.42 -5.19 11.34
CA ASP A 50 -4.94 -3.91 11.87
C ASP A 50 -3.77 -4.12 12.84
N GLU A 51 -3.83 -5.13 13.71
CA GLU A 51 -2.73 -5.48 14.62
C GLU A 51 -1.48 -5.89 13.86
N ILE A 52 -1.63 -6.69 12.80
CA ILE A 52 -0.53 -7.06 11.91
C ILE A 52 0.19 -5.81 11.38
N VAL A 53 -0.59 -4.89 10.79
CA VAL A 53 -0.05 -3.69 10.13
C VAL A 53 0.54 -2.75 11.16
N GLU A 54 -0.15 -2.50 12.26
CA GLU A 54 0.30 -1.61 13.33
C GLU A 54 1.62 -2.09 13.94
N GLU A 55 1.74 -3.38 14.27
CA GLU A 55 2.99 -3.92 14.75
C GLU A 55 4.07 -3.89 13.67
N ALA A 56 3.77 -4.21 12.41
CA ALA A 56 4.76 -4.07 11.34
C ALA A 56 5.29 -2.63 11.23
N LEU A 57 4.41 -1.62 11.32
CA LEU A 57 4.79 -0.21 11.32
C LEU A 57 5.69 0.14 12.53
N CYS A 58 5.37 -0.39 13.73
CA CYS A 58 6.18 -0.21 14.93
C CYS A 58 7.65 -0.57 14.74
N PHE A 59 7.94 -1.59 13.92
CA PHE A 59 9.30 -2.08 13.66
C PHE A 59 9.86 -1.67 12.30
N GLY A 60 9.18 -0.79 11.56
CA GLY A 60 9.66 -0.30 10.27
C GLY A 60 9.50 -1.30 9.11
N TRP A 61 8.52 -2.19 9.23
CA TRP A 61 8.15 -3.23 8.28
C TRP A 61 6.81 -2.89 7.59
N VAL A 62 6.46 -3.65 6.55
CA VAL A 62 5.20 -3.50 5.80
C VAL A 62 4.71 -4.85 5.28
N ASP A 63 3.39 -5.01 5.19
CA ASP A 63 2.70 -6.17 4.65
C ASP A 63 2.51 -6.11 3.12
N SER A 64 2.29 -7.28 2.52
CA SER A 64 1.83 -7.45 1.15
C SER A 64 0.33 -7.71 1.09
N ARG A 65 -0.20 -7.90 -0.12
CA ARG A 65 -1.53 -8.51 -0.28
C ARG A 65 -1.55 -9.93 0.33
N PRO A 66 -2.68 -10.34 0.92
CA PRO A 66 -2.84 -11.70 1.42
C PRO A 66 -2.97 -12.71 0.26
N ASN A 67 -2.40 -13.89 0.48
CA ASN A 67 -2.59 -15.10 -0.31
C ASN A 67 -3.35 -16.13 0.55
N ALA A 68 -4.26 -16.88 -0.07
CA ALA A 68 -4.87 -18.01 0.60
C ALA A 68 -3.81 -19.09 0.85
N LEU A 69 -3.82 -19.68 2.05
CA LEU A 69 -2.95 -20.81 2.38
C LEU A 69 -3.76 -22.12 2.31
N ASP A 70 -4.94 -22.12 2.90
CA ASP A 70 -5.92 -23.22 2.86
C ASP A 70 -7.33 -22.68 3.20
N ASP A 71 -8.28 -23.56 3.51
CA ASP A 71 -9.67 -23.21 3.82
C ASP A 71 -9.79 -22.25 5.02
N GLU A 72 -8.98 -22.45 6.06
CA GLU A 72 -9.08 -21.72 7.32
C GLU A 72 -8.02 -20.61 7.46
N ARG A 73 -6.92 -20.68 6.72
CA ARG A 73 -5.74 -19.82 6.89
C ARG A 73 -5.40 -19.02 5.66
N ALA A 74 -4.80 -17.86 5.90
CA ALA A 74 -4.21 -17.02 4.88
C ALA A 74 -2.84 -16.55 5.35
N MET A 75 -2.07 -16.00 4.42
CA MET A 75 -0.74 -15.49 4.70
C MET A 75 -0.45 -14.23 3.89
N PHE A 76 0.34 -13.31 4.43
CA PHE A 76 0.94 -12.24 3.63
C PHE A 76 2.43 -12.19 3.93
N LEU A 77 3.18 -11.63 2.99
CA LEU A 77 4.59 -11.35 3.19
C LEU A 77 4.69 -10.08 4.02
N VAL A 78 5.34 -10.15 5.18
CA VAL A 78 5.79 -8.97 5.93
C VAL A 78 7.30 -8.84 5.73
N SER A 79 7.77 -7.65 5.41
CA SER A 79 9.21 -7.42 5.15
C SER A 79 9.64 -6.02 5.57
N PRO A 80 10.94 -5.78 5.78
CA PRO A 80 11.46 -4.45 6.03
C PRO A 80 10.99 -3.47 4.95
N ARG A 81 10.48 -2.31 5.37
CA ARG A 81 9.95 -1.31 4.44
C ARG A 81 11.07 -0.77 3.55
N ASN A 82 10.83 -0.78 2.24
CA ASN A 82 11.72 -0.15 1.27
C ASN A 82 11.71 1.39 1.49
N PRO A 83 12.88 2.05 1.62
CA PRO A 83 12.96 3.49 1.86
C PRO A 83 12.22 4.35 0.83
N GLN A 84 12.10 3.89 -0.42
CA GLN A 84 11.42 4.61 -1.50
C GLN A 84 9.92 4.30 -1.56
N SER A 85 9.39 3.46 -0.67
CA SER A 85 7.97 3.10 -0.70
C SER A 85 7.10 4.23 -0.13
N PRO A 86 6.07 4.65 -0.87
CA PRO A 86 5.18 5.73 -0.49
C PRO A 86 4.26 5.36 0.66
N TRP A 87 3.94 6.33 1.50
CA TRP A 87 3.08 6.15 2.68
C TRP A 87 1.63 6.51 2.37
N SER A 88 0.71 5.58 2.63
CA SER A 88 -0.73 5.85 2.51
C SER A 88 -1.23 6.71 3.67
N ARG A 89 -2.29 7.49 3.44
CA ARG A 89 -2.96 8.29 4.50
C ARG A 89 -3.31 7.44 5.72
N LEU A 90 -3.84 6.24 5.51
CA LEU A 90 -4.19 5.32 6.60
C LEU A 90 -2.97 4.87 7.41
N ASN A 91 -1.83 4.62 6.77
CA ASN A 91 -0.60 4.26 7.50
C ASN A 91 -0.03 5.46 8.26
N LYS A 92 -0.15 6.68 7.74
CA LYS A 92 0.21 7.91 8.49
C LYS A 92 -0.64 8.05 9.76
N GLN A 93 -1.96 7.86 9.65
CA GLN A 93 -2.89 7.87 10.79
C GLN A 93 -2.58 6.76 11.82
N ARG A 94 -2.22 5.55 11.35
CA ARG A 94 -1.75 4.48 12.25
C ARG A 94 -0.48 4.89 12.99
N VAL A 95 0.51 5.43 12.27
CA VAL A 95 1.76 5.91 12.86
C VAL A 95 1.51 6.97 13.93
N GLU A 96 0.68 7.96 13.66
CA GLU A 96 0.34 9.02 14.63
C GLU A 96 -0.21 8.42 15.93
N ARG A 97 -1.24 7.57 15.84
CA ARG A 97 -1.82 6.89 17.00
C ARG A 97 -0.79 6.03 17.76
N LEU A 98 0.07 5.31 17.05
CA LEU A 98 1.09 4.45 17.66
C LEU A 98 2.19 5.24 18.36
N ILE A 99 2.54 6.44 17.86
CA ILE A 99 3.46 7.36 18.52
C ILE A 99 2.81 7.92 19.79
N GLU A 100 1.57 8.38 19.72
CA GLU A 100 0.81 8.89 20.88
C GLU A 100 0.68 7.85 22.00
N GLN A 101 0.54 6.57 21.63
CA GLN A 101 0.45 5.45 22.58
C GLN A 101 1.82 4.97 23.08
N GLY A 102 2.94 5.52 22.60
CA GLY A 102 4.29 5.07 22.98
C GLY A 102 4.64 3.65 22.52
N LEU A 103 3.96 3.12 21.50
CA LEU A 103 4.16 1.76 20.99
C LEU A 103 5.25 1.69 19.91
N MET A 104 5.56 2.82 19.28
CA MET A 104 6.53 2.93 18.21
C MET A 104 7.96 2.66 18.69
N THR A 105 8.71 1.85 17.94
CA THR A 105 10.11 1.57 18.25
C THR A 105 11.05 2.52 17.48
N GLU A 106 12.32 2.57 17.89
CA GLU A 106 13.35 3.31 17.16
C GLU A 106 13.45 2.91 15.69
N ALA A 107 13.28 1.61 15.38
CA ALA A 107 13.31 1.11 14.01
C ALA A 107 12.16 1.67 13.14
N GLY A 108 10.96 1.76 13.73
CA GLY A 108 9.80 2.38 13.07
C GLY A 108 10.00 3.88 12.86
N LEU A 109 10.45 4.60 13.90
CA LEU A 109 10.75 6.03 13.83
C LEU A 109 11.81 6.35 12.77
N ALA A 110 12.86 5.54 12.69
CA ALA A 110 13.92 5.71 11.68
C ALA A 110 13.40 5.60 10.24
N LYS A 111 12.42 4.71 9.98
CA LYS A 111 11.78 4.61 8.66
C LYS A 111 10.91 5.82 8.33
N ILE A 112 10.24 6.40 9.33
CA ILE A 112 9.43 7.62 9.15
C ILE A 112 10.35 8.80 8.83
N GLU A 113 11.44 8.96 9.58
CA GLU A 113 12.41 10.04 9.36
C GLU A 113 13.05 9.93 7.97
N ALA A 114 13.53 8.75 7.60
CA ALA A 114 14.08 8.52 6.26
C ALA A 114 13.07 8.84 5.14
N ALA A 115 11.79 8.50 5.34
CA ALA A 115 10.74 8.78 4.37
C ALA A 115 10.41 10.29 4.26
N ARG A 116 10.53 11.04 5.35
CA ARG A 116 10.37 12.50 5.34
C ARG A 116 11.53 13.14 4.58
N GLN A 117 12.76 12.72 4.86
CA GLN A 117 13.96 13.25 4.22
C GLN A 117 14.01 13.00 2.70
N ASN A 118 13.53 11.83 2.25
CA ASN A 118 13.56 11.46 0.83
C ASN A 118 12.25 11.77 0.08
N GLY A 119 11.26 12.40 0.74
CA GLY A 119 9.97 12.76 0.16
C GLY A 119 8.96 11.62 0.01
N ALA A 120 9.31 10.36 0.28
CA ALA A 120 8.38 9.23 0.20
C ALA A 120 7.20 9.34 1.18
N TRP A 121 7.36 10.11 2.26
CA TRP A 121 6.27 10.41 3.20
C TRP A 121 5.11 11.11 2.49
N ASN A 122 5.36 12.13 1.66
CA ASN A 122 4.31 12.95 1.04
C ASN A 122 4.08 12.63 -0.45
N GLN A 123 4.80 11.65 -1.00
CA GLN A 123 4.84 11.37 -2.43
C GLN A 123 3.46 11.23 -3.11
N TYR A 124 2.45 10.75 -2.39
CA TYR A 124 1.11 10.51 -2.93
C TYR A 124 0.00 11.33 -2.25
N ASP A 125 0.33 12.40 -1.53
CA ASP A 125 -0.69 13.21 -0.85
C ASP A 125 -1.68 13.83 -1.84
N ASP A 126 -1.18 14.41 -2.94
CA ASP A 126 -2.03 14.91 -4.04
C ASP A 126 -2.98 13.85 -4.59
N ILE A 127 -2.52 12.60 -4.69
CA ILE A 127 -3.34 11.48 -5.17
C ILE A 127 -4.40 11.09 -4.13
N GLU A 128 -4.06 11.14 -2.85
CA GLU A 128 -4.98 10.93 -1.73
C GLU A 128 -6.01 12.06 -1.62
N ASP A 129 -5.68 13.26 -2.09
CA ASP A 129 -6.56 14.44 -2.19
C ASP A 129 -7.27 14.56 -3.55
N LEU A 130 -7.06 13.59 -4.44
CA LEU A 130 -7.64 13.54 -5.79
C LEU A 130 -7.32 14.77 -6.65
N ILE A 131 -6.17 15.39 -6.40
CA ILE A 131 -5.64 16.48 -7.23
C ILE A 131 -5.28 15.88 -8.60
N ILE A 132 -5.87 16.45 -9.65
CA ILE A 132 -5.63 16.06 -11.03
C ILE A 132 -4.35 16.77 -11.48
N PRO A 133 -3.31 16.06 -11.95
CA PRO A 133 -2.10 16.70 -12.45
C PRO A 133 -2.37 17.42 -13.77
N ASP A 134 -1.67 18.53 -14.00
CA ASP A 134 -1.90 19.45 -15.13
C ASP A 134 -1.92 18.77 -16.50
N ASP A 135 -1.07 17.75 -16.71
CA ASP A 135 -1.00 17.02 -17.97
C ASP A 135 -2.22 16.12 -18.22
N LEU A 136 -2.78 15.52 -17.16
CA LEU A 136 -4.07 14.82 -17.26
C LEU A 136 -5.22 15.81 -17.42
N GLN A 137 -5.20 16.94 -16.70
CA GLN A 137 -6.23 17.97 -16.80
C GLN A 137 -6.31 18.53 -18.23
N THR A 138 -5.17 18.91 -18.81
CA THR A 138 -5.05 19.38 -20.20
C THR A 138 -5.65 18.36 -21.17
N ALA A 139 -5.31 17.08 -21.03
CA ALA A 139 -5.82 16.04 -21.92
C ALA A 139 -7.33 15.77 -21.74
N LEU A 140 -7.89 15.99 -20.54
CA LEU A 140 -9.32 15.91 -20.29
C LEU A 140 -10.06 17.13 -20.87
N ASP A 141 -9.49 18.33 -20.79
CA ASP A 141 -10.08 19.56 -21.33
C ASP A 141 -10.26 19.49 -22.86
N ASP A 142 -9.37 18.77 -23.56
CA ASP A 142 -9.48 18.49 -25.00
C ASP A 142 -10.62 17.50 -25.36
N ASN A 143 -11.25 16.85 -24.35
CA ASN A 143 -12.34 15.90 -24.54
C ASN A 143 -13.44 16.10 -23.48
N PRO A 144 -14.43 16.99 -23.73
CA PRO A 144 -15.47 17.32 -22.76
C PRO A 144 -16.28 16.11 -22.25
N THR A 145 -16.50 15.10 -23.09
CA THR A 145 -17.19 13.85 -22.70
C THR A 145 -16.34 13.06 -21.70
N ALA A 146 -15.04 12.91 -21.97
CA ALA A 146 -14.12 12.24 -21.05
C ALA A 146 -14.00 13.01 -19.73
N GLN A 147 -13.93 14.34 -19.77
CA GLN A 147 -13.88 15.20 -18.59
C GLN A 147 -15.12 14.99 -17.70
N ALA A 148 -16.32 15.06 -18.28
CA ALA A 148 -17.57 14.88 -17.54
C ALA A 148 -17.65 13.49 -16.89
N ASN A 149 -17.33 12.43 -17.64
CA ASN A 149 -17.35 11.06 -17.13
C ASN A 149 -16.29 10.84 -16.05
N PHE A 150 -15.05 11.32 -16.26
CA PHE A 150 -13.97 11.21 -15.29
C PHE A 150 -14.33 11.93 -13.99
N ALA A 151 -14.91 13.14 -14.08
CA ALA A 151 -15.38 13.89 -12.92
C ALA A 151 -16.48 13.14 -12.14
N ALA A 152 -17.32 12.35 -12.82
CA ALA A 152 -18.36 11.53 -12.20
C ALA A 152 -17.85 10.20 -11.61
N PHE A 153 -16.61 9.79 -11.88
CA PHE A 153 -16.09 8.54 -11.33
C PHE A 153 -15.98 8.57 -9.79
N PRO A 154 -16.20 7.41 -9.12
CA PRO A 154 -16.02 7.32 -7.67
C PRO A 154 -14.61 7.72 -7.23
N PRO A 155 -14.45 8.34 -6.03
CA PRO A 155 -13.16 8.70 -5.46
C PRO A 155 -12.10 7.59 -5.53
N SER A 156 -12.48 6.36 -5.20
CA SER A 156 -11.58 5.20 -5.25
C SER A 156 -11.06 4.92 -6.65
N SER A 157 -11.89 5.09 -7.68
CA SER A 157 -11.51 4.89 -9.08
C SER A 157 -10.58 5.98 -9.57
N LYS A 158 -10.89 7.25 -9.28
CA LYS A 158 -9.99 8.37 -9.58
C LYS A 158 -8.62 8.15 -8.96
N LYS A 159 -8.59 7.76 -7.67
CA LYS A 159 -7.36 7.44 -6.96
C LYS A 159 -6.56 6.32 -7.61
N THR A 160 -7.20 5.23 -8.03
CA THR A 160 -6.53 4.13 -8.76
C THR A 160 -5.90 4.62 -10.06
N ILE A 161 -6.60 5.45 -10.83
CA ILE A 161 -6.11 6.01 -12.09
C ILE A 161 -4.94 6.96 -11.85
N LEU A 162 -5.08 7.91 -10.91
CA LEU A 162 -4.03 8.86 -10.54
C LEU A 162 -2.77 8.15 -10.06
N TRP A 163 -2.92 7.12 -9.22
CA TRP A 163 -1.81 6.28 -8.77
C TRP A 163 -1.12 5.55 -9.93
N TRP A 164 -1.90 5.01 -10.87
CA TRP A 164 -1.38 4.37 -12.06
C TRP A 164 -0.60 5.36 -12.93
N ILE A 165 -1.11 6.56 -13.18
CA ILE A 165 -0.39 7.59 -13.93
C ILE A 165 0.89 8.03 -13.21
N ALA A 166 0.82 8.30 -11.90
CA ALA A 166 1.96 8.73 -11.09
C ALA A 166 3.07 7.66 -10.95
N SER A 167 2.70 6.38 -10.98
CA SER A 167 3.69 5.29 -10.90
C SER A 167 4.53 5.11 -12.18
N ALA A 168 4.17 5.76 -13.30
CA ALA A 168 4.92 5.69 -14.54
C ALA A 168 6.19 6.54 -14.49
N LYS A 169 7.34 5.90 -14.21
CA LYS A 169 8.64 6.59 -14.13
C LYS A 169 9.17 7.12 -15.48
N ARG A 170 8.70 6.59 -16.60
CA ARG A 170 9.13 6.99 -17.95
C ARG A 170 8.09 7.94 -18.56
N PRO A 171 8.49 9.09 -19.12
CA PRO A 171 7.57 10.05 -19.74
C PRO A 171 6.65 9.41 -20.79
N GLN A 172 7.20 8.51 -21.63
CA GLN A 172 6.42 7.83 -22.67
C GLN A 172 5.33 6.92 -22.08
N THR A 173 5.64 6.23 -20.98
CA THR A 173 4.66 5.39 -20.28
C THR A 173 3.58 6.24 -19.62
N ARG A 174 3.95 7.40 -19.04
CA ARG A 174 3.00 8.33 -18.44
C ARG A 174 2.02 8.88 -19.49
N ALA A 175 2.55 9.38 -20.61
CA ALA A 175 1.74 9.90 -21.72
C ALA A 175 0.73 8.85 -22.22
N LYS A 176 1.18 7.61 -22.44
CA LYS A 176 0.29 6.50 -22.84
C LYS A 176 -0.83 6.22 -21.83
N ARG A 177 -0.52 6.28 -20.52
CA ARG A 177 -1.54 6.08 -19.46
C ARG A 177 -2.56 7.21 -19.42
N ILE A 178 -2.14 8.44 -19.68
CA ILE A 178 -3.04 9.61 -19.78
C ILE A 178 -3.95 9.44 -21.00
N GLU A 179 -3.39 9.14 -22.16
CA GLU A 179 -4.14 8.89 -23.41
C GLU A 179 -5.18 7.77 -23.23
N GLU A 180 -4.77 6.65 -22.63
CA GLU A 180 -5.67 5.53 -22.33
C GLU A 180 -6.77 5.93 -21.34
N THR A 181 -6.43 6.75 -20.33
CA THR A 181 -7.41 7.27 -19.37
C THR A 181 -8.47 8.11 -20.05
N VAL A 182 -8.07 9.06 -20.90
CA VAL A 182 -9.01 9.95 -21.61
C VAL A 182 -9.88 9.14 -22.58
N THR A 183 -9.27 8.22 -23.34
CA THR A 183 -9.98 7.39 -24.32
C THR A 183 -11.04 6.50 -23.67
N LEU A 184 -10.70 5.85 -22.55
CA LEU A 184 -11.64 5.01 -21.80
C LEU A 184 -12.70 5.87 -21.08
N ALA A 185 -12.31 7.00 -20.49
CA ALA A 185 -13.25 7.91 -19.85
C ALA A 185 -14.28 8.47 -20.84
N ALA A 186 -13.91 8.74 -22.10
CA ALA A 186 -14.85 9.14 -23.15
C ALA A 186 -15.97 8.10 -23.36
N GLN A 187 -15.70 6.82 -23.06
CA GLN A 187 -16.64 5.70 -23.14
C GLN A 187 -17.26 5.35 -21.77
N ASN A 188 -17.05 6.19 -20.74
CA ASN A 188 -17.45 5.96 -19.35
C ASN A 188 -16.81 4.68 -18.74
N ILE A 189 -15.63 4.28 -19.23
CA ILE A 189 -14.86 3.14 -18.75
C ILE A 189 -13.70 3.65 -17.89
N LYS A 190 -13.47 3.00 -16.74
CA LYS A 190 -12.41 3.38 -15.79
C LYS A 190 -11.11 2.66 -16.15
N ALA A 191 -10.06 3.40 -16.50
CA ALA A 191 -8.75 2.85 -16.82
C ALA A 191 -8.11 2.12 -15.61
N ASN A 192 -7.27 1.11 -15.88
CA ASN A 192 -6.57 0.34 -14.84
C ASN A 192 -7.49 -0.30 -13.77
N HIS A 193 -8.74 -0.60 -14.14
CA HIS A 193 -9.63 -1.47 -13.38
C HIS A 193 -9.80 -2.80 -14.12
N TYR A 194 -10.00 -3.89 -13.38
CA TYR A 194 -10.46 -5.14 -14.00
C TYR A 194 -11.78 -4.86 -14.70
N ARG A 195 -11.86 -5.20 -16.00
CA ARG A 195 -13.13 -5.24 -16.72
C ARG A 195 -13.95 -6.33 -16.04
N GLN A 196 -15.02 -5.93 -15.36
CA GLN A 196 -16.08 -6.87 -14.95
C GLN A 196 -16.87 -7.28 -16.18
#